data_AF-A0A2E1VU16-F1
#
_entry.id   AF-A0A2E1VU16-F1
#
_cell.length_a   1.000
_cell.length_b   1.000
_cell.length_c   1.000
_cell.angle_alpha   90.00
_cell.angle_beta   90.00
_cell.angle_gamma   90.00
#
_symmetry.space_group_name_H-M   'P 1'
#
loop_
_entity.id
_entity.type
_entity.pdbx_description
1 polymer ?
#
loop_
_entity_poly.entity_id
_entity_poly.type
_entity_poly.pdbx_seq_one_letter_code
_entity_poly.pdbx_strand_id
1 'polypeptide(L)'
;MNNRRTLIILLVLVAGTGAGRYWAQTYRDQWDTGFTRHAQLFRSVIEQSREVAARREAAVYGLGDSSYQTQIQEFAGRSSLGNITVRPRGNPEEGDYSMNVDFENPEHRYGRNQIFAFLYNCEVMIPRVRTTAFSMRPANEGSRKLEPGTDREDLWKVEQLTFVKRSPRANN
;
A
#
# COMPACT_ATOMS: atom_id res chain seq x y z
N MET A 1 -29.55 59.68 41.34
CA MET A 1 -29.01 59.12 40.08
C MET A 1 -29.44 60.01 38.93
N ASN A 2 -28.55 60.34 37.98
CA ASN A 2 -28.83 61.26 36.87
C ASN A 2 -29.40 60.46 35.66
N ASN A 3 -30.52 60.90 35.07
CA ASN A 3 -31.23 60.20 34.00
C ASN A 3 -30.34 59.81 32.81
N ARG A 4 -29.31 60.62 32.51
CA ARG A 4 -28.31 60.30 31.47
C ARG A 4 -27.50 59.03 31.79
N ARG A 5 -27.13 58.81 33.05
CA ARG A 5 -26.39 57.60 33.46
C ARG A 5 -27.28 56.36 33.38
N THR A 6 -28.56 56.48 33.76
CA THR A 6 -29.53 55.40 33.65
C THR A 6 -29.78 55.00 32.19
N LEU A 7 -29.88 55.98 31.29
CA LEU A 7 -30.00 55.73 29.84
C LEU A 7 -28.78 55.00 29.26
N ILE A 8 -27.58 55.41 29.61
CA ILE A 8 -26.34 54.76 29.14
C ILE A 8 -26.27 53.30 29.64
N ILE A 9 -26.62 53.06 30.90
CA ILE A 9 -26.62 51.70 31.47
C ILE A 9 -27.62 50.81 30.72
N LEU A 10 -28.83 51.30 30.45
CA LEU A 10 -29.83 50.56 29.68
C LEU A 10 -29.37 50.27 28.25
N LEU A 11 -28.71 51.23 27.60
CA LEU A 11 -28.19 51.08 26.24
C LEU A 11 -27.08 50.03 26.17
N VAL A 12 -26.16 50.03 27.14
CA VAL A 12 -25.11 49.00 27.28
C VAL A 12 -25.72 47.63 27.57
N LEU A 13 -26.79 47.56 28.37
CA LEU A 13 -27.44 46.30 28.70
C LEU A 13 -28.19 45.70 27.49
N VAL A 14 -28.82 46.55 26.67
CA VAL A 14 -29.43 46.14 25.38
C VAL A 14 -28.36 45.71 24.37
N ALA A 15 -27.27 46.46 24.25
CA ALA A 15 -26.17 46.09 23.36
C ALA A 15 -25.50 44.76 23.78
N GLY A 16 -25.26 44.58 25.09
CA GLY A 16 -24.68 43.36 25.63
C GLY A 16 -25.56 42.13 25.47
N THR A 17 -26.88 42.27 25.67
CA THR A 17 -27.84 41.18 25.45
C THR A 17 -27.99 40.83 23.97
N GLY A 18 -27.94 41.82 23.07
CA GLY A 18 -27.93 41.61 21.63
C GLY A 18 -26.68 40.85 21.16
N ALA A 19 -25.50 41.31 21.57
CA ALA A 19 -24.24 40.65 21.24
C ALA A 19 -24.15 39.23 21.81
N GLY A 20 -24.62 39.02 23.06
CA GLY A 20 -24.66 37.70 23.68
C GLY A 20 -25.58 36.71 22.97
N ARG A 21 -26.77 37.15 22.53
CA ARG A 21 -27.67 36.32 21.72
C ARG A 21 -27.08 35.96 20.37
N TYR A 22 -26.47 36.93 19.70
CA TYR A 22 -25.84 36.70 18.40
C TYR A 22 -24.66 35.72 18.50
N TRP A 23 -23.82 35.85 19.52
CA TRP A 23 -22.72 34.93 19.79
C TRP A 23 -23.23 33.52 20.13
N ALA A 24 -24.27 33.40 20.95
CA ALA A 24 -24.85 32.10 21.29
C ALA A 24 -25.49 31.39 20.08
N GLN A 25 -26.15 32.13 19.19
CA GLN A 25 -26.70 31.56 17.95
C GLN A 25 -25.60 31.11 17.00
N THR A 26 -24.62 31.98 16.72
CA THR A 26 -23.51 31.64 15.81
C THR A 26 -22.67 30.47 16.31
N TYR A 27 -22.43 30.37 17.62
CA TYR A 27 -21.70 29.25 18.20
C TYR A 27 -22.51 27.94 18.13
N ARG A 28 -23.83 28.00 18.31
CA ARG A 28 -24.72 26.84 18.17
C ARG A 28 -24.78 26.33 16.73
N ASP A 29 -24.90 27.24 15.76
CA ASP A 29 -24.92 26.88 14.33
C ASP A 29 -23.60 26.23 13.89
N GLN A 30 -22.46 26.71 14.42
CA GLN A 30 -21.16 26.08 14.19
C GLN A 30 -21.10 24.66 14.77
N TRP A 31 -21.66 24.45 15.96
CA TRP A 31 -21.74 23.12 16.58
C TRP A 31 -22.62 22.16 15.79
N ASP A 32 -23.81 22.58 15.37
CA ASP A 32 -24.73 21.75 14.59
C ASP A 32 -24.15 21.42 13.19
N THR A 33 -23.48 22.40 12.57
CA THR A 33 -22.77 22.20 11.28
C THR A 33 -21.56 21.28 11.44
N GLY A 34 -20.80 21.43 12.53
CA GLY A 34 -19.68 20.54 12.85
C GLY A 34 -20.15 19.10 13.09
N PHE A 35 -21.21 18.91 13.87
CA PHE A 35 -21.76 17.60 14.18
C PHE A 35 -22.26 16.87 12.93
N THR A 36 -23.02 17.55 12.07
CA THR A 36 -23.52 16.98 10.80
C THR A 36 -22.39 16.64 9.84
N ARG A 37 -21.39 17.51 9.70
CA ARG A 37 -20.20 17.25 8.87
C ARG A 37 -19.39 16.05 9.38
N HIS A 38 -19.18 15.95 10.69
CA HIS A 38 -18.47 14.80 11.26
C HIS A 38 -19.24 13.49 11.09
N ALA A 39 -20.57 13.50 11.25
CA ALA A 39 -21.40 12.33 11.00
C ALA A 39 -21.31 11.84 9.54
N GLN A 40 -21.31 12.76 8.58
CA GLN A 40 -21.11 12.44 7.16
C GLN A 40 -19.71 11.89 6.89
N LEU A 41 -18.67 12.49 7.48
CA LEU A 41 -17.29 12.00 7.34
C LEU A 41 -17.15 10.58 7.89
N PHE A 42 -17.67 10.29 9.09
CA PHE A 42 -17.63 8.93 9.65
C PHE A 42 -18.36 7.91 8.77
N ARG A 43 -19.52 8.26 8.21
CA ARG A 43 -20.24 7.41 7.28
C ARG A 43 -19.42 7.13 6.02
N SER A 44 -18.79 8.16 5.45
CA SER A 44 -17.96 8.01 4.25
C SER A 44 -16.73 7.11 4.49
N VAL A 45 -16.09 7.21 5.66
CA VAL A 45 -14.97 6.34 6.05
C VAL A 45 -15.42 4.88 6.19
N ILE A 46 -16.60 4.64 6.78
CA ILE A 46 -17.16 3.29 6.90
C ILE A 46 -17.47 2.71 5.51
N GLU A 47 -18.09 3.48 4.63
CA GLU A 47 -18.40 3.06 3.26
C GLU A 47 -17.12 2.77 2.45
N GLN A 48 -16.11 3.65 2.51
CA GLN A 48 -14.82 3.43 1.85
C GLN A 48 -14.07 2.21 2.39
N SER A 49 -14.09 1.99 3.71
CA SER A 49 -13.43 0.82 4.30
C SER A 49 -14.12 -0.50 3.89
N ARG A 50 -15.45 -0.51 3.81
CA ARG A 50 -16.22 -1.65 3.28
C ARG A 50 -15.92 -1.89 1.80
N GLU A 51 -15.83 -0.83 1.01
CA GLU A 51 -15.49 -0.95 -0.41
C GLU A 51 -14.07 -1.50 -0.61
N VAL A 52 -13.10 -1.04 0.19
CA VAL A 52 -11.71 -1.57 0.17
C VAL A 52 -11.68 -3.03 0.63
N ALA A 53 -12.46 -3.41 1.64
CA ALA A 53 -12.60 -4.80 2.08
C ALA A 53 -13.20 -5.68 0.97
N ALA A 54 -14.29 -5.23 0.33
CA ALA A 54 -14.92 -5.93 -0.79
C ALA A 54 -14.00 -6.04 -2.01
N ARG A 55 -13.22 -4.99 -2.34
CA ARG A 55 -12.20 -5.05 -3.40
C ARG A 55 -11.07 -6.02 -3.05
N ARG A 56 -10.67 -6.08 -1.78
CA ARG A 56 -9.68 -7.07 -1.31
C ARG A 56 -10.20 -8.49 -1.44
N GLU A 57 -11.46 -8.74 -1.10
CA GLU A 57 -12.13 -10.03 -1.28
C GLU A 57 -12.30 -10.39 -2.76
N ALA A 58 -12.75 -9.47 -3.60
CA ALA A 58 -12.88 -9.69 -5.04
C ALA A 58 -11.53 -9.93 -5.73
N ALA A 59 -10.46 -9.26 -5.28
CA ALA A 59 -9.10 -9.53 -5.74
C ALA A 59 -8.59 -10.95 -5.39
N VAL A 60 -9.22 -11.64 -4.41
CA VAL A 60 -8.90 -13.05 -4.09
C VAL A 60 -9.33 -13.98 -5.21
N TYR A 61 -10.44 -13.67 -5.90
CA TYR A 61 -11.10 -14.56 -6.86
C TYR A 61 -10.98 -14.11 -8.32
N GLY A 62 -10.68 -12.84 -8.60
CA GLY A 62 -10.76 -12.27 -9.97
C GLY A 62 -9.50 -12.36 -10.84
N LEU A 63 -8.34 -12.70 -10.27
CA LEU A 63 -7.09 -12.83 -11.02
C LEU A 63 -6.83 -14.31 -11.25
N GLY A 64 -7.25 -14.84 -12.40
CA GLY A 64 -6.89 -16.21 -12.82
C GLY A 64 -5.37 -16.37 -12.90
N ASP A 65 -4.85 -17.57 -12.73
CA ASP A 65 -3.41 -17.89 -12.70
C ASP A 65 -2.57 -17.22 -13.79
N SER A 66 -3.12 -17.11 -15.00
CA SER A 66 -2.48 -16.45 -16.13
C SER A 66 -2.13 -15.00 -15.85
N SER A 67 -2.91 -14.30 -15.02
CA SER A 67 -2.68 -12.90 -14.67
C SER A 67 -1.48 -12.70 -13.75
N TYR A 68 -1.25 -13.59 -12.78
CA TYR A 68 -0.07 -13.52 -11.90
C TYR A 68 1.21 -13.79 -12.69
N GLN A 69 1.18 -14.81 -13.56
CA GLN A 69 2.31 -15.12 -14.44
C GLN A 69 2.63 -13.94 -15.37
N THR A 70 1.60 -13.37 -16.00
CA THR A 70 1.75 -12.21 -16.91
C THR A 70 2.30 -10.99 -16.16
N GLN A 71 1.80 -10.69 -14.96
CA GLN A 71 2.28 -9.56 -14.16
C GLN A 71 3.74 -9.73 -13.74
N ILE A 72 4.12 -10.92 -13.27
CA ILE A 72 5.51 -11.22 -12.89
C ILE A 72 6.43 -11.08 -14.11
N GLN A 73 6.01 -11.59 -15.28
CA GLN A 73 6.76 -11.41 -16.55
C GLN A 73 6.90 -9.94 -16.95
N GLU A 74 5.82 -9.15 -16.82
CA GLU A 74 5.84 -7.73 -17.12
C GLU A 74 6.83 -6.96 -16.21
N PHE A 75 6.85 -7.27 -14.91
CA PHE A 75 7.78 -6.65 -13.97
C PHE A 75 9.24 -7.05 -14.22
N ALA A 76 9.49 -8.28 -14.68
CA ALA A 76 10.83 -8.70 -15.10
C ALA A 76 11.31 -7.91 -16.32
N GLY A 77 10.44 -7.69 -17.31
CA GLY A 77 10.73 -6.83 -18.47
C GLY A 77 11.04 -5.39 -18.05
N ARG A 78 10.20 -4.80 -17.17
CA ARG A 78 10.41 -3.44 -16.64
C ARG A 78 11.71 -3.26 -15.85
N SER A 79 12.14 -4.32 -15.17
CA SER A 79 13.35 -4.31 -14.35
C SER A 79 14.59 -4.81 -15.10
N SER A 80 14.49 -4.94 -16.43
CA SER A 80 15.58 -5.38 -17.33
C SER A 80 16.16 -6.76 -17.01
N LEU A 81 15.37 -7.68 -16.43
CA LEU A 81 15.78 -9.08 -16.24
C LEU A 81 15.54 -9.95 -17.49
N GLY A 82 14.92 -9.39 -18.53
CA GLY A 82 14.58 -10.12 -19.75
C GLY A 82 13.36 -11.02 -19.58
N ASN A 83 13.27 -12.03 -20.44
CA ASN A 83 12.16 -12.97 -20.43
C ASN A 83 12.36 -14.02 -19.33
N ILE A 84 11.30 -14.21 -18.53
CA ILE A 84 11.25 -15.22 -17.47
C ILE A 84 10.06 -16.14 -17.69
N THR A 85 10.23 -17.41 -17.34
CA THR A 85 9.14 -18.38 -17.34
C THR A 85 8.65 -18.56 -15.91
N VAL A 86 7.37 -18.33 -15.67
CA VAL A 86 6.76 -18.53 -14.35
C VAL A 86 6.04 -19.86 -14.35
N ARG A 87 6.55 -20.83 -13.59
CA ARG A 87 5.96 -22.16 -13.46
C ARG A 87 5.17 -22.27 -12.18
N PRO A 88 3.84 -22.40 -12.26
CA PRO A 88 3.03 -22.61 -11.07
C PRO A 88 3.24 -24.01 -10.51
N ARG A 89 3.18 -24.12 -9.18
CA ARG A 89 3.29 -25.38 -8.45
C ARG A 89 2.23 -25.40 -7.36
N GLY A 90 1.29 -26.34 -7.48
CA GLY A 90 0.13 -26.49 -6.61
C GLY A 90 -1.18 -26.13 -7.30
N ASN A 91 -2.29 -26.38 -6.62
CA ASN A 91 -3.63 -26.02 -7.08
C ASN A 91 -3.98 -24.60 -6.57
N PRO A 92 -4.37 -23.63 -7.42
CA PRO A 92 -4.69 -22.26 -7.02
C PRO A 92 -5.89 -22.15 -6.07
N GLU A 93 -6.79 -23.14 -6.16
CA GLU A 93 -8.00 -23.22 -5.36
C GLU A 93 -7.74 -23.78 -3.95
N GLU A 94 -6.58 -24.42 -3.74
CA GLU A 94 -6.18 -25.01 -2.46
C GLU A 94 -5.10 -24.15 -1.78
N GLY A 95 -5.53 -23.12 -1.06
CA GLY A 95 -4.68 -22.43 -0.09
C GLY A 95 -3.49 -21.68 -0.73
N ASP A 96 -2.30 -21.87 -0.16
CA ASP A 96 -1.10 -21.14 -0.56
C ASP A 96 -0.54 -21.69 -1.88
N TYR A 97 -0.44 -20.81 -2.88
CA TYR A 97 -0.08 -21.17 -4.25
C TYR A 97 1.34 -20.70 -4.57
N SER A 98 2.22 -21.64 -4.97
CA SER A 98 3.62 -21.35 -5.24
C SER A 98 3.90 -21.19 -6.74
N MET A 99 4.79 -20.27 -7.09
CA MET A 99 5.20 -19.93 -8.44
C MET A 99 6.71 -19.86 -8.49
N ASN A 100 7.33 -20.77 -9.23
CA ASN A 100 8.77 -20.76 -9.47
C ASN A 100 9.06 -19.88 -10.68
N VAL A 101 10.12 -19.09 -10.60
CA VAL A 101 10.59 -18.25 -11.68
C VAL A 101 11.86 -18.86 -12.26
N ASP A 102 11.76 -19.34 -13.49
CA ASP A 102 12.87 -19.86 -14.27
C ASP A 102 13.35 -18.77 -15.25
N PHE A 103 14.61 -18.38 -15.15
CA PHE A 103 15.22 -17.44 -16.08
C PHE A 103 15.61 -18.19 -17.36
N GLU A 104 15.28 -17.65 -18.54
CA GLU A 104 15.58 -18.31 -19.82
C GLU A 104 17.09 -18.56 -20.03
N ASN A 105 17.93 -17.68 -19.48
CA ASN A 105 19.37 -17.84 -19.51
C ASN A 105 19.95 -17.93 -18.09
N PRO A 106 20.28 -19.14 -17.60
CA PRO A 106 20.82 -19.35 -16.24
C PRO A 106 22.24 -18.80 -16.06
N GLU A 107 22.95 -18.51 -17.15
CA GLU A 107 24.29 -17.91 -17.12
C GLU A 107 24.26 -16.38 -17.16
N HIS A 108 23.08 -15.78 -17.35
CA HIS A 108 22.91 -14.34 -17.35
C HIS A 108 23.22 -13.75 -15.99
N ARG A 109 23.84 -12.56 -16.00
CA ARG A 109 24.33 -11.90 -14.79
C ARG A 109 23.60 -10.58 -14.64
N TYR A 110 22.91 -10.42 -13.52
CA TYR A 110 22.05 -9.27 -13.25
C TYR A 110 22.71 -8.34 -12.24
N GLY A 111 22.50 -7.04 -12.40
CA GLY A 111 22.86 -6.08 -11.37
C GLY A 111 22.01 -6.30 -10.12
N ARG A 112 22.61 -6.12 -8.94
CA ARG A 112 21.89 -6.26 -7.65
C ARG A 112 20.65 -5.34 -7.58
N ASN A 113 20.75 -4.14 -8.12
CA ASN A 113 19.65 -3.17 -8.17
C ASN A 113 18.49 -3.64 -9.07
N GLN A 114 18.79 -4.34 -10.17
CA GLN A 114 17.76 -4.88 -11.08
C GLN A 114 16.95 -5.97 -10.38
N ILE A 115 17.64 -6.88 -9.68
CA ILE A 115 17.00 -7.96 -8.90
C ILE A 115 16.13 -7.36 -7.80
N PHE A 116 16.65 -6.38 -7.04
CA PHE A 116 15.87 -5.75 -5.98
C PHE A 116 14.67 -4.98 -6.49
N ALA A 117 14.82 -4.21 -7.57
CA ALA A 117 13.71 -3.49 -8.18
C ALA A 117 12.60 -4.48 -8.60
N PHE A 118 12.96 -5.61 -9.19
CA PHE A 118 12.01 -6.64 -9.56
C PHE A 118 11.30 -7.28 -8.37
N LEU A 119 12.05 -7.75 -7.36
CA LEU A 119 11.48 -8.36 -6.15
C LEU A 119 10.53 -7.38 -5.45
N TYR A 120 10.97 -6.14 -5.29
CA TYR A 120 10.18 -5.08 -4.67
C TYR A 120 8.88 -4.80 -5.46
N ASN A 121 8.99 -4.63 -6.78
CA ASN A 121 7.83 -4.37 -7.62
C ASN A 121 6.82 -5.53 -7.56
N CYS A 122 7.29 -6.77 -7.61
CA CYS A 122 6.44 -7.95 -7.48
C CYS A 122 5.73 -8.00 -6.12
N GLU A 123 6.41 -7.77 -5.01
CA GLU A 123 5.80 -7.86 -3.68
C GLU A 123 4.86 -6.70 -3.32
N VAL A 124 5.13 -5.50 -3.86
CA VAL A 124 4.34 -4.30 -3.62
C VAL A 124 3.13 -4.23 -4.54
N MET A 125 3.31 -4.52 -5.83
CA MET A 125 2.26 -4.35 -6.83
C MET A 125 1.34 -5.57 -6.93
N ILE A 126 1.85 -6.77 -6.64
CA ILE A 126 1.06 -7.99 -6.71
C ILE A 126 0.52 -8.32 -5.32
N PRO A 127 -0.80 -8.21 -5.09
CA PRO A 127 -1.37 -8.39 -3.77
C PRO A 127 -1.11 -9.82 -3.27
N ARG A 128 -0.68 -9.93 -2.01
CA ARG A 128 -0.53 -11.19 -1.26
C ARG A 128 0.52 -12.15 -1.82
N VAL A 129 1.32 -11.72 -2.79
CA VAL A 129 2.49 -12.44 -3.26
C VAL A 129 3.69 -12.09 -2.40
N ARG A 130 4.44 -13.11 -1.99
CA ARG A 130 5.65 -12.96 -1.17
C ARG A 130 6.76 -13.82 -1.73
N THR A 131 7.99 -13.32 -1.69
CA THR A 131 9.17 -14.13 -1.97
C THR A 131 9.40 -15.08 -0.81
N THR A 132 9.38 -16.39 -1.05
CA THR A 132 9.58 -17.40 0.00
C THR A 132 10.87 -18.18 -0.13
N ALA A 133 11.38 -18.31 -1.36
CA ALA A 133 12.71 -18.87 -1.60
C ALA A 133 13.44 -17.96 -2.60
N PHE A 134 14.62 -17.49 -2.22
CA PHE A 134 15.49 -16.70 -3.08
C PHE A 134 16.94 -17.08 -2.79
N SER A 135 17.64 -17.55 -3.82
CA SER A 135 19.08 -17.82 -3.79
C SER A 135 19.76 -17.09 -4.93
N MET A 136 20.84 -16.38 -4.62
CA MET A 136 21.71 -15.73 -5.60
C MET A 136 23.17 -15.97 -5.25
N ARG A 137 24.00 -16.11 -6.27
CA ARG A 137 25.45 -16.22 -6.15
C ARG A 137 26.16 -15.14 -6.95
N PRO A 138 27.34 -14.67 -6.50
CA PRO A 138 28.15 -13.75 -7.29
C PRO A 138 28.59 -14.43 -8.59
N ALA A 139 28.50 -13.74 -9.72
CA ALA A 139 28.84 -14.33 -11.02
C ALA A 139 30.34 -14.59 -11.19
N ASN A 140 31.19 -13.96 -10.36
CA ASN A 140 32.64 -14.13 -10.35
C ASN A 140 33.09 -14.69 -8.99
N GLU A 141 33.12 -16.02 -8.87
CA GLU A 141 33.56 -16.73 -7.66
C GLU A 141 35.07 -16.55 -7.36
N GLY A 142 35.87 -16.12 -8.34
CA GLY A 142 37.34 -16.07 -8.23
C GLY A 142 38.00 -14.70 -8.00
N SER A 143 37.25 -13.60 -7.96
CA SER A 143 37.88 -12.27 -7.80
C SER A 143 38.03 -11.90 -6.32
N ARG A 144 39.29 -11.82 -5.87
CA ARG A 144 39.85 -11.20 -4.65
C ARG A 144 38.79 -10.66 -3.67
N LYS A 145 38.75 -11.17 -2.43
CA LYS A 145 37.91 -10.64 -1.33
C LYS A 145 38.04 -9.10 -1.32
N LEU A 146 37.00 -8.42 -1.78
CA LEU A 146 36.97 -6.97 -1.79
C LEU A 146 36.79 -6.46 -0.36
N GLU A 147 37.40 -5.32 -0.07
CA GLU A 147 37.39 -4.73 1.25
C GLU A 147 35.95 -4.29 1.62
N PRO A 148 35.52 -4.54 2.88
CA PRO A 148 34.18 -4.18 3.33
C PRO A 148 33.97 -2.66 3.22
N GLY A 149 32.87 -2.24 2.59
CA GLY A 149 32.53 -0.82 2.37
C GLY A 149 32.69 -0.33 0.92
N THR A 150 33.18 -1.18 0.01
CA THR A 150 33.26 -0.85 -1.42
C THR A 150 31.93 -1.20 -2.10
N ASP A 151 31.30 -0.22 -2.78
CA ASP A 151 30.12 -0.48 -3.62
C ASP A 151 30.50 -1.36 -4.81
N ARG A 152 30.19 -2.65 -4.69
CA ARG A 152 30.43 -3.63 -5.73
C ARG A 152 29.28 -3.56 -6.74
N GLU A 153 29.55 -3.11 -7.97
CA GLU A 153 28.72 -3.41 -9.15
C GLU A 153 28.86 -4.90 -9.54
N ASP A 154 28.73 -5.78 -8.54
CA ASP A 154 28.76 -7.21 -8.77
C ASP A 154 27.54 -7.61 -9.58
N LEU A 155 27.81 -8.35 -10.64
CA LEU A 155 26.78 -9.08 -11.35
C LEU A 155 26.50 -10.37 -10.58
N TRP A 156 25.21 -10.67 -10.40
CA TRP A 156 24.70 -11.80 -9.64
C TRP A 156 23.99 -12.77 -10.56
N LYS A 157 24.10 -14.06 -10.26
CA LYS A 157 23.29 -15.11 -10.87
C LYS A 157 22.20 -15.52 -9.89
N VAL A 158 20.96 -15.53 -10.36
CA VAL A 158 19.82 -16.00 -9.57
C VAL A 158 19.69 -17.51 -9.80
N GLU A 159 19.79 -18.29 -8.74
CA GLU A 159 19.73 -19.76 -8.83
C GLU A 159 18.34 -20.30 -8.55
N GLN A 160 17.65 -19.65 -7.61
CA GLN A 160 16.31 -20.03 -7.22
C GLN A 160 15.50 -18.78 -6.89
N LEU A 161 14.29 -18.72 -7.43
CA LEU A 161 13.30 -17.74 -7.05
C LEU A 161 11.91 -18.38 -7.03
N THR A 162 11.27 -18.31 -5.86
CA THR A 162 9.91 -18.79 -5.66
C THR A 162 9.08 -17.70 -4.99
N PHE A 163 7.97 -17.38 -5.64
CA PHE A 163 6.91 -16.55 -5.10
C PHE A 163 5.79 -17.44 -4.55
N VAL A 164 5.15 -17.03 -3.46
CA VAL A 164 3.94 -17.67 -2.94
C VAL A 164 2.84 -16.64 -2.81
N LYS A 165 1.70 -16.90 -3.45
CA LYS A 165 0.43 -16.23 -3.18
C LYS A 165 -0.16 -16.84 -1.92
N ARG A 166 -0.29 -16.03 -0.87
CA ARG A 166 -0.91 -16.48 0.38
C ARG A 166 -2.42 -16.41 0.28
N SER A 167 -3.11 -17.51 0.59
CA SER A 167 -4.57 -17.55 0.73
C SER A 167 -5.06 -16.73 1.93
N PRO A 168 -6.28 -16.16 1.92
CA PRO A 168 -6.85 -15.56 3.12
C PRO A 168 -6.95 -16.67 4.16
N ARG A 169 -6.31 -16.47 5.31
CA ARG A 169 -6.72 -17.22 6.49
C ARG A 169 -8.18 -16.86 6.74
N ALA A 170 -9.08 -17.82 6.51
CA ALA A 170 -10.39 -17.75 7.11
C ALA A 170 -10.13 -17.67 8.63
N ASN A 171 -10.51 -16.56 9.25
CA ASN A 171 -10.61 -16.53 10.70
C ASN A 171 -11.76 -17.50 11.03
N ASN A 172 -11.42 -18.66 11.59
CA ASN A 172 -12.37 -19.49 12.32
C ASN A 172 -12.87 -18.74 13.55
#